data_AF-L7KMN8-F1
#
_entry.id   AF-L7KMN8-F1
#
_cell.length_a   1.000
_cell.length_b   1.000
_cell.length_c   1.000
_cell.angle_alpha   90.00
_cell.angle_beta   90.00
_cell.angle_gamma   90.00
#
_symmetry.space_group_name_H-M   'P 1'
#
loop_
_entity.id
_entity.type
_entity.pdbx_description
1 polymer ?
#
loop_
_entity_poly.entity_id
_entity_poly.type
_entity_poly.pdbx_seq_one_letter_code
_entity_poly.pdbx_strand_id
1 'polypeptide(L)' 'MTQNQRWTGMIFNGTWIPAEGGATTKIVSPLDGEVIAEVGEASVGDVARAAESAADAGREWDALVF' A
#
# COMPACT_ATOMS: atom_id res chain seq x y z
N MET A 1 -7.42 -3.30 -22.21
CA MET A 1 -6.48 -2.93 -21.14
C MET A 1 -6.94 -3.63 -19.86
N THR A 2 -6.40 -4.79 -19.55
CA THR A 2 -6.73 -5.48 -18.30
C THR A 2 -6.02 -4.73 -17.19
N GLN A 3 -6.74 -3.81 -16.53
CA GLN A 3 -6.27 -3.15 -15.31
C GLN A 3 -5.77 -4.25 -14.37
N ASN A 4 -4.58 -4.09 -13.79
CA ASN A 4 -4.02 -5.08 -12.89
C ASN A 4 -4.79 -4.99 -11.56
N GLN A 5 -5.92 -5.70 -11.50
CA GLN A 5 -6.92 -5.63 -10.42
C GLN A 5 -6.35 -5.97 -9.05
N ARG A 6 -5.15 -6.57 -8.99
CA ARG A 6 -4.52 -7.02 -7.76
C ARG A 6 -4.19 -5.87 -6.79
N TRP A 7 -3.86 -4.68 -7.29
CA TRP A 7 -3.38 -3.57 -6.46
C TRP A 7 -4.18 -2.28 -6.63
N THR A 8 -5.18 -2.25 -7.52
CA THR A 8 -6.04 -1.07 -7.71
C THR A 8 -6.84 -0.83 -6.43
N GLY A 9 -6.77 0.38 -5.88
CA GLY A 9 -7.44 0.74 -4.61
C GLY A 9 -6.87 0.07 -3.37
N MET A 10 -5.67 -0.54 -3.46
CA MET A 10 -5.04 -1.24 -2.34
C MET A 10 -3.84 -0.46 -1.79
N ILE A 11 -3.47 -0.78 -0.55
CA ILE A 11 -2.17 -0.48 0.07
C ILE A 11 -1.40 -1.79 0.28
N PHE A 12 -0.10 -1.71 0.50
CA PHE A 12 0.73 -2.89 0.77
C PHE A 12 1.19 -2.91 2.23
N ASN A 13 0.90 -4.01 2.93
CA ASN A 13 1.46 -4.32 4.24
C ASN A 13 1.64 -5.83 4.36
N GLY A 14 2.75 -6.36 3.82
CA GLY A 14 3.02 -7.79 3.66
C GLY A 14 2.18 -8.48 2.57
N THR A 15 0.95 -8.00 2.35
CA THR A 15 0.09 -8.35 1.21
C THR A 15 -0.68 -7.12 0.73
N TRP A 16 -1.32 -7.23 -0.43
CA TRP A 16 -2.22 -6.20 -0.94
C TRP A 16 -3.54 -6.24 -0.18
N ILE A 17 -3.88 -5.15 0.47
CA ILE A 17 -5.07 -5.01 1.32
C ILE A 17 -5.75 -3.67 1.04
N PRO A 18 -7.07 -3.55 1.26
CA PRO A 18 -7.73 -2.25 1.21
C PRO A 18 -7.19 -1.35 2.33
N ALA A 19 -7.19 -0.04 2.10
CA ALA A 19 -6.98 0.94 3.15
C ALA A 19 -8.09 0.84 4.20
N GLU A 20 -7.78 1.18 5.45
CA GLU A 20 -8.77 1.27 6.51
C GLU A 20 -9.86 2.29 6.13
N GLY A 21 -11.13 1.86 6.20
CA GLY A 21 -12.26 2.67 5.75
C GLY A 21 -12.44 2.72 4.22
N GLY A 22 -11.57 2.07 3.44
CA GLY A 22 -11.73 1.90 2.00
C GLY A 22 -11.49 3.15 1.15
N ALA A 23 -10.83 4.18 1.70
CA ALA A 23 -10.51 5.40 0.96
C ALA A 23 -9.51 5.12 -0.18
N THR A 24 -9.67 5.84 -1.30
CA THR A 24 -8.79 5.73 -2.47
C THR A 24 -8.44 7.10 -3.04
N THR A 25 -7.29 7.17 -3.72
CA THR A 25 -6.80 8.38 -4.37
C THR A 25 -6.44 8.13 -5.83
N LYS A 26 -6.77 9.08 -6.70
CA LYS A 26 -6.50 9.03 -8.13
C LYS A 26 -5.09 9.54 -8.41
N ILE A 27 -4.34 8.79 -9.20
CA ILE A 27 -3.04 9.20 -9.71
C ILE A 27 -3.25 9.85 -11.08
N VAL A 28 -2.88 11.12 -11.16
CA VAL A 28 -3.07 11.95 -12.35
C VAL A 28 -1.74 12.09 -13.08
N SER A 29 -1.75 11.85 -14.38
CA SER A 29 -0.61 12.02 -15.28
C SER A 29 -0.19 13.49 -15.33
N PRO A 30 1.11 13.81 -15.15
CA PRO A 30 1.60 15.17 -15.29
C PRO A 30 1.67 15.63 -16.75
N LEU A 31 1.57 14.71 -17.72
CA LEU A 31 1.69 15.01 -19.14
C LEU A 31 0.44 15.68 -19.71
N ASP A 32 -0.73 15.18 -19.32
CA ASP A 32 -2.03 15.48 -19.94
C ASP A 32 -3.19 15.59 -18.93
N GLY A 33 -2.95 15.31 -17.65
CA GLY A 33 -3.98 15.37 -16.62
C GLY A 33 -4.92 14.15 -16.61
N GLU A 34 -4.65 13.10 -17.38
CA GLU A 34 -5.47 11.90 -17.36
C GLU A 34 -5.25 11.08 -16.08
N VAL A 35 -6.29 10.39 -15.61
CA VAL A 35 -6.18 9.48 -14.47
C VAL A 35 -5.60 8.15 -14.95
N ILE A 36 -4.42 7.79 -14.44
CA ILE A 36 -3.68 6.60 -14.87
C ILE A 36 -3.76 5.45 -13.88
N ALA A 37 -4.09 5.72 -12.61
CA ALA A 37 -4.28 4.70 -11.59
C ALA A 37 -5.17 5.19 -10.44
N GLU A 38 -5.63 4.23 -9.63
CA GLU A 38 -6.28 4.47 -8.34
C GLU A 38 -5.59 3.59 -7.30
N VAL A 39 -5.18 4.19 -6.18
CA VAL A 39 -4.47 3.52 -5.08
C VAL A 39 -5.25 3.70 -3.77
N GLY A 40 -5.03 2.81 -2.79
CA GLY A 40 -5.61 3.01 -1.47
C GLY A 40 -5.02 4.25 -0.78
N GLU A 41 -5.86 5.01 -0.09
CA GLU A 41 -5.46 6.17 0.71
C GLU A 41 -5.30 5.74 2.18
N ALA A 42 -4.06 5.53 2.60
CA ALA A 42 -3.75 4.99 3.93
C ALA A 42 -4.20 5.92 5.05
N SER A 43 -4.88 5.36 6.05
CA SER A 43 -5.23 6.06 7.29
C SER A 43 -4.02 6.13 8.25
N VAL A 44 -4.19 6.86 9.37
CA VAL A 44 -3.24 6.79 10.49
C VAL A 44 -3.16 5.38 11.09
N GLY A 45 -4.29 4.65 11.14
CA GLY A 45 -4.33 3.27 11.62
C GLY A 45 -3.59 2.31 10.70
N ASP A 46 -3.66 2.50 9.39
CA ASP A 46 -2.86 1.74 8.42
C ASP A 46 -1.37 1.95 8.63
N VAL A 47 -0.94 3.20 8.84
CA VAL A 47 0.48 3.53 9.10
C VAL A 47 0.95 2.88 10.41
N ALA A 48 0.16 2.94 11.48
CA ALA A 48 0.49 2.30 12.75
C ALA A 48 0.68 0.79 12.59
N ARG A 49 -0.27 0.12 11.93
CA ARG A 49 -0.22 -1.32 11.67
C ARG A 49 0.98 -1.73 10.79
N ALA A 50 1.33 -0.90 9.81
CA ALA A 50 2.52 -1.13 8.98
C ALA A 50 3.81 -0.99 9.80
N ALA A 51 3.89 0.01 10.69
CA ALA A 51 5.05 0.21 11.55
C ALA A 51 5.24 -0.97 12.54
N GLU A 52 4.15 -1.47 13.13
CA GLU A 52 4.18 -2.66 13.99
C GLU A 52 4.71 -3.88 13.22
N SER A 53 4.15 -4.17 12.05
CA SER A 53 4.60 -5.29 11.22
C SER A 53 6.07 -5.16 10.80
N ALA A 54 6.53 -3.94 10.48
CA ALA A 54 7.90 -3.69 10.10
C ALA A 54 8.87 -3.87 11.29
N ALA A 55 8.47 -3.46 12.50
CA ALA A 55 9.27 -3.66 13.70
C ALA A 55 9.45 -5.15 14.04
N ASP A 56 8.40 -5.95 13.86
CA ASP A 56 8.43 -7.40 14.10
C ASP A 56 9.34 -8.09 13.06
N ALA A 57 9.08 -7.86 11.78
CA ALA A 57 9.89 -8.42 10.69
C ALA A 57 11.36 -7.97 10.77
N GLY A 58 11.61 -6.74 11.22
CA GLY A 58 12.97 -6.22 11.42
C GLY A 58 13.76 -7.01 12.45
N ARG A 59 13.13 -7.42 13.58
CA ARG A 59 13.79 -8.26 14.60
C ARG A 59 14.05 -9.67 14.09
N GLU A 60 13.11 -10.24 13.34
CA GLU A 60 13.29 -11.56 12.72
C GLU A 60 14.43 -11.54 11.70
N TRP A 61 14.49 -10.48 10.88
CA TRP A 61 15.55 -10.31 9.89
C TRP A 61 16.93 -10.13 10.52
N ASP A 62 17.04 -9.33 11.59
CA ASP A 62 18.29 -9.11 12.32
C ASP A 62 18.83 -10.39 12.99
N ALA A 63 17.95 -11.30 13.38
CA ALA A 63 18.32 -12.59 13.96
C ALA A 63 18.83 -13.62 12.93
N LEU A 64 18.73 -13.34 11.63
CA LEU A 64 19.25 -14.23 10.60
C LEU A 64 20.79 -14.23 10.60
N VAL A 65 21.36 -15.43 10.74
CA VAL A 65 22.80 -15.65 10.54
C VAL A 65 23.08 -15.82 9.04
N PHE A 66 24.03 -15.04 8.54
CA PHE A 66 24.50 -15.03 7.15
C PHE A 66 25.68 -15.98 6.94
#